data_AF-A0AAD6KC59-F1
#
_entry.id   AF-A0AAD6KC59-F1
#
_cell.length_a   1.000
_cell.length_b   1.000
_cell.length_c   1.000
_cell.angle_alpha   90.00
_cell.angle_beta   90.00
_cell.angle_gamma   90.00
#
_symmetry.space_group_name_H-M   'P 1'
#
loop_
_entity.id
_entity.type
_entity.pdbx_description
1 polymer ?
#
loop_
_entity_poly.entity_id
_entity_poly.type
_entity_poly.pdbx_seq_one_letter_code
_entity_poly.pdbx_strand_id
1 'polypeptide(L)'
;MAEGISSFWGPVTSAEWCEKNYVYSSYIAEFFNTISIIPGILLALVGLINALRQRFEKRFSILHISNMILAIGSMLYHATLQHMQQQGDETPMVWEMLLYMYILYSPDWHYRSTMPTFLFFYGAGFAIVHAFGSFKNGFQGTLCDALPSLRPPDVQVLHPHKRCISKAACKIIFGYHPHGKSLLAF
;
A
#
# COMPACT_ATOMS: atom_id res chain seq x y z
N MET A 1 -27.97 3.35 -14.17
CA MET A 1 -27.30 2.66 -13.05
C MET A 1 -26.32 1.71 -13.70
N ALA A 2 -25.01 1.92 -13.55
CA ALA A 2 -24.05 1.00 -14.15
C ALA A 2 -24.19 -0.34 -13.41
N GLU A 3 -24.58 -1.39 -14.14
CA GLU A 3 -24.66 -2.75 -13.61
C GLU A 3 -23.25 -3.21 -13.26
N GLY A 4 -22.80 -2.87 -12.06
CA GLY A 4 -21.59 -3.42 -11.47
C GLY A 4 -21.84 -4.89 -11.15
N ILE A 5 -20.88 -5.73 -11.47
CA ILE A 5 -20.91 -7.14 -11.11
C ILE A 5 -21.06 -7.24 -9.59
N SER A 6 -21.89 -8.15 -9.10
CA SER A 6 -22.08 -8.35 -7.66
C SER A 6 -20.77 -8.75 -6.98
N SER A 7 -20.49 -8.14 -5.82
CA SER A 7 -19.29 -8.44 -5.03
C SER A 7 -19.35 -9.87 -4.48
N PHE A 8 -18.31 -10.66 -4.73
CA PHE A 8 -18.16 -11.98 -4.12
C PHE A 8 -17.84 -11.89 -2.61
N TRP A 9 -17.11 -10.86 -2.18
CA TRP A 9 -16.60 -10.71 -0.81
C TRP A 9 -17.59 -10.02 0.15
N GLY A 10 -18.78 -9.67 -0.33
CA GLY A 10 -19.78 -8.92 0.43
C GLY A 10 -19.65 -7.40 0.28
N PRO A 11 -20.33 -6.61 1.14
CA PRO A 11 -20.28 -5.15 1.05
C PRO A 11 -18.87 -4.63 1.33
N VAL A 12 -18.50 -3.54 0.66
CA VAL A 12 -17.23 -2.85 0.91
C VAL A 12 -17.28 -2.23 2.30
N THR A 13 -16.32 -2.58 3.15
CA THR A 13 -16.22 -2.12 4.54
C THR A 13 -15.04 -1.17 4.78
N SER A 14 -14.18 -1.01 3.78
CA SER A 14 -12.97 -0.19 3.83
C SER A 14 -13.11 1.11 3.05
N ALA A 15 -12.03 1.90 3.04
CA ALA A 15 -11.93 3.06 2.17
C ALA A 15 -11.88 2.68 0.69
N GLU A 16 -12.65 3.39 -0.14
CA GLU A 16 -12.62 3.21 -1.58
C GLU A 16 -11.54 4.11 -2.21
N TRP A 17 -10.87 3.63 -3.26
CA TRP A 17 -9.92 4.45 -4.00
C TRP A 17 -10.54 5.01 -5.29
N CYS A 18 -9.71 5.66 -6.11
CA CYS A 18 -10.08 6.26 -7.38
C CYS A 18 -10.57 5.24 -8.43
N GLU A 19 -10.13 3.98 -8.33
CA GLU A 19 -10.57 2.92 -9.23
C GLU A 19 -12.06 2.59 -8.98
N LYS A 20 -12.75 2.12 -10.02
CA LYS A 20 -14.14 1.68 -9.90
C LYS A 20 -14.15 0.22 -9.46
N ASN A 21 -14.93 -0.09 -8.43
CA ASN A 21 -14.95 -1.42 -7.83
C ASN A 21 -15.71 -2.40 -8.75
N TYR A 22 -15.22 -3.64 -8.83
CA TYR A 22 -15.85 -4.80 -9.49
C TYR A 22 -16.24 -4.56 -10.97
N VAL A 23 -15.43 -3.78 -11.71
CA VAL A 23 -15.67 -3.51 -13.14
C VAL A 23 -15.27 -4.70 -14.02
N TYR A 24 -14.16 -5.37 -13.70
CA TYR A 24 -13.59 -6.42 -14.55
C TYR A 24 -13.86 -7.84 -14.04
N SER A 25 -14.12 -8.02 -12.74
CA SER A 25 -14.36 -9.33 -12.11
C SER A 25 -15.17 -9.17 -10.82
N SER A 26 -15.99 -10.17 -10.47
CA SER A 26 -16.68 -10.26 -9.17
C SER A 26 -15.74 -10.56 -8.00
N TYR A 27 -14.56 -11.12 -8.28
CA TYR A 27 -13.59 -11.55 -7.27
C TYR A 27 -12.56 -10.49 -6.90
N ILE A 28 -12.29 -9.54 -7.81
CA ILE A 28 -11.27 -8.50 -7.65
C ILE A 28 -11.97 -7.15 -7.74
N ALA A 29 -12.01 -6.44 -6.61
CA ALA A 29 -12.64 -5.13 -6.53
C ALA A 29 -11.90 -4.09 -7.37
N GLU A 30 -10.59 -3.88 -7.15
CA GLU A 30 -9.78 -2.92 -7.89
C GLU A 30 -8.71 -3.65 -8.71
N PHE A 31 -9.01 -3.91 -9.98
CA PHE A 31 -8.22 -4.79 -10.85
C PHE A 31 -6.83 -4.24 -11.14
N PHE A 32 -6.74 -2.97 -11.52
CA PHE A 32 -5.46 -2.36 -11.86
C PHE A 32 -4.59 -2.14 -10.62
N ASN A 33 -5.18 -1.71 -9.50
CA ASN A 33 -4.47 -1.61 -8.24
C ASN A 33 -3.91 -2.97 -7.80
N THR A 34 -4.69 -4.05 -7.91
CA THR A 34 -4.25 -5.42 -7.59
C THR A 34 -3.09 -5.88 -8.48
N ILE A 35 -3.19 -5.71 -9.80
CA ILE A 35 -2.15 -6.17 -10.74
C ILE A 35 -0.87 -5.35 -10.64
N SER A 36 -0.99 -4.05 -10.36
CA SER A 36 0.17 -3.16 -10.22
C SER A 36 1.13 -3.55 -9.10
N ILE A 37 0.67 -4.39 -8.14
CA ILE A 37 1.46 -4.89 -7.02
C ILE A 37 2.28 -6.14 -7.38
N ILE A 38 1.89 -6.89 -8.42
CA ILE A 38 2.56 -8.12 -8.84
C ILE A 38 4.07 -7.90 -9.11
N PRO A 39 4.50 -6.84 -9.82
CA PRO A 39 5.92 -6.56 -10.01
C PRO A 39 6.69 -6.40 -8.69
N GLY A 40 6.07 -5.84 -7.64
CA GLY A 40 6.67 -5.70 -6.32
C GLY A 40 6.97 -7.05 -5.66
N ILE A 41 6.03 -8.01 -5.77
CA ILE A 41 6.23 -9.39 -5.28
C ILE A 41 7.40 -10.07 -6.03
N LEU A 42 7.44 -9.92 -7.35
CA LEU A 42 8.51 -10.51 -8.17
C LEU A 42 9.87 -9.92 -7.83
N LEU A 43 9.97 -8.60 -7.66
CA LEU A 43 11.19 -7.92 -7.27
C LEU A 43 11.64 -8.36 -5.86
N ALA A 44 10.72 -8.49 -4.91
CA ALA A 44 11.03 -8.99 -3.57
C ALA A 44 11.55 -10.43 -3.60
N LEU A 45 10.96 -11.30 -4.43
CA LEU A 45 11.42 -12.67 -4.61
C LEU A 45 12.81 -12.75 -5.23
N VAL A 46 13.06 -11.97 -6.30
CA VAL A 46 14.39 -11.89 -6.93
C VAL A 46 15.42 -11.37 -5.93
N GLY A 47 15.07 -10.34 -5.15
CA GLY A 47 15.91 -9.81 -4.07
C GLY A 47 16.24 -10.87 -3.01
N LEU A 48 15.25 -11.65 -2.58
CA LEU A 48 15.44 -12.74 -1.62
C LEU A 48 16.38 -13.83 -2.18
N ILE A 49 16.15 -14.28 -3.40
CA ILE A 49 16.99 -15.28 -4.07
C ILE A 49 18.44 -14.78 -4.15
N ASN A 50 18.63 -13.52 -4.56
CA ASN A 50 19.96 -12.92 -4.64
C ASN A 50 20.63 -12.80 -3.27
N ALA A 51 19.89 -12.39 -2.23
CA ALA A 51 20.40 -12.29 -0.87
C ALA A 51 20.87 -13.65 -0.32
N LEU A 52 20.10 -14.71 -0.59
CA LEU A 52 20.46 -16.07 -0.19
C LEU A 52 21.66 -16.60 -0.99
N ARG A 53 21.71 -16.37 -2.30
CA ARG A 53 22.81 -16.80 -3.17
C ARG A 53 24.13 -16.13 -2.81
N GLN A 54 24.10 -14.83 -2.52
CA GLN A 54 25.29 -14.05 -2.15
C GLN A 54 25.65 -14.18 -0.66
N ARG A 55 24.84 -14.92 0.12
CA ARG A 55 25.00 -15.10 1.57
C ARG A 55 25.11 -13.77 2.32
N PHE A 56 24.29 -12.81 1.93
CA PHE A 56 24.17 -11.57 2.68
C PHE A 56 23.67 -11.85 4.10
N GLU A 57 23.87 -10.87 4.98
CA GLU A 57 23.38 -10.94 6.35
C GLU A 57 21.86 -11.16 6.36
N LYS A 58 21.39 -11.96 7.31
CA LYS A 58 19.98 -12.37 7.42
C LYS A 58 18.99 -11.20 7.44
N ARG A 59 19.43 -10.01 7.86
CA ARG A 59 18.64 -8.77 7.85
C ARG A 59 18.08 -8.44 6.45
N PHE A 60 18.85 -8.67 5.39
CA PHE A 60 18.40 -8.42 4.01
C PHE A 60 17.40 -9.48 3.53
N SER A 61 17.56 -10.74 3.95
CA SER A 61 16.57 -11.78 3.66
C SER A 61 15.24 -11.50 4.36
N ILE A 62 15.27 -11.07 5.62
CA ILE A 62 14.07 -10.67 6.38
C ILE A 62 13.38 -9.49 5.70
N LEU A 63 14.14 -8.50 5.19
CA LEU A 63 13.59 -7.37 4.44
C LEU A 63 12.82 -7.80 3.20
N HIS A 64 13.40 -8.66 2.36
CA HIS A 64 12.73 -9.14 1.15
C HIS A 64 11.51 -10.01 1.44
N ILE A 65 11.56 -10.83 2.50
CA ILE A 65 10.39 -11.60 2.97
C ILE A 65 9.28 -10.64 3.45
N SER A 66 9.64 -9.59 4.20
CA SER A 66 8.68 -8.60 4.72
C SER A 66 8.01 -7.82 3.59
N ASN A 67 8.79 -7.35 2.61
CA ASN A 67 8.30 -6.72 1.37
C ASN A 67 7.27 -7.60 0.64
N MET A 68 7.57 -8.90 0.54
CA MET A 68 6.69 -9.86 -0.12
C MET A 68 5.37 -10.03 0.65
N ILE A 69 5.43 -10.10 1.99
CA ILE A 69 4.23 -10.18 2.84
C ILE A 69 3.39 -8.91 2.70
N LEU A 70 4.00 -7.72 2.75
CA LEU A 70 3.29 -6.45 2.56
C LEU A 70 2.61 -6.41 1.20
N ALA A 71 3.32 -6.73 0.12
CA ALA A 71 2.77 -6.71 -1.22
C ALA A 71 1.60 -7.71 -1.39
N ILE A 72 1.68 -8.90 -0.79
CA ILE A 72 0.55 -9.85 -0.78
C ILE A 72 -0.63 -9.28 0.02
N GLY A 73 -0.38 -8.67 1.19
CA GLY A 73 -1.41 -8.02 2.00
C GLY A 73 -2.14 -6.90 1.25
N SER A 74 -1.38 -6.04 0.58
CA SER A 74 -1.87 -4.95 -0.26
C SER A 74 -2.72 -5.48 -1.42
N MET A 75 -2.27 -6.55 -2.07
CA MET A 75 -3.01 -7.21 -3.15
C MET A 75 -4.35 -7.77 -2.66
N LEU A 76 -4.38 -8.42 -1.48
CA LEU A 76 -5.60 -8.93 -0.87
C LEU A 76 -6.55 -7.80 -0.45
N TYR A 77 -6.01 -6.67 0.01
CA TYR A 77 -6.80 -5.49 0.30
C TYR A 77 -7.48 -4.93 -0.95
N HIS A 78 -6.75 -4.67 -2.03
CA HIS A 78 -7.33 -4.16 -3.28
C HIS A 78 -8.27 -5.15 -3.98
N ALA A 79 -8.08 -6.45 -3.77
CA ALA A 79 -8.98 -7.46 -4.29
C ALA A 79 -10.32 -7.52 -3.53
N THR A 80 -10.31 -7.27 -2.22
CA THR A 80 -11.48 -7.52 -1.33
C THR A 80 -12.17 -6.26 -0.82
N LEU A 81 -11.43 -5.15 -0.69
CA LEU A 81 -11.83 -3.90 -0.03
C LEU A 81 -12.47 -4.14 1.35
N GLN A 82 -11.95 -5.10 2.09
CA GLN A 82 -12.40 -5.42 3.44
C GLN A 82 -11.54 -4.73 4.49
N HIS A 83 -12.18 -4.31 5.59
CA HIS A 83 -11.52 -3.57 6.66
C HIS A 83 -10.37 -4.37 7.33
N MET A 84 -10.55 -5.68 7.50
CA MET A 84 -9.50 -6.55 8.06
C MET A 84 -8.27 -6.61 7.16
N GLN A 85 -8.47 -6.64 5.84
CA GLN A 85 -7.40 -6.66 4.87
C GLN A 85 -6.72 -5.28 4.76
N GLN A 86 -7.45 -4.19 4.96
CA GLN A 86 -6.86 -2.86 5.09
C GLN A 86 -5.86 -2.79 6.25
N GLN A 87 -6.18 -3.41 7.38
CA GLN A 87 -5.23 -3.51 8.49
C GLN A 87 -3.97 -4.30 8.12
N GLY A 88 -4.13 -5.34 7.29
CA GLY A 88 -3.05 -6.14 6.71
C GLY A 88 -2.20 -5.43 5.67
N ASP A 89 -2.63 -4.26 5.18
CA ASP A 89 -1.84 -3.40 4.29
C ASP A 89 -1.17 -2.26 5.09
N GLU A 90 -1.94 -1.53 5.89
CA GLU A 90 -1.45 -0.37 6.65
C GLU A 90 -0.48 -0.74 7.78
N THR A 91 -0.74 -1.83 8.52
CA THR A 91 0.11 -2.20 9.65
C THR A 91 1.50 -2.64 9.18
N PRO A 92 1.63 -3.57 8.22
CA PRO A 92 2.94 -4.03 7.77
C PRO A 92 3.78 -2.93 7.12
N MET A 93 3.17 -1.89 6.51
CA MET A 93 3.93 -0.73 6.00
C MET A 93 4.79 -0.08 7.09
N VAL A 94 4.24 0.12 8.30
CA VAL A 94 4.99 0.72 9.42
C VAL A 94 6.11 -0.21 9.88
N TRP A 95 5.83 -1.51 9.98
CA TRP A 95 6.85 -2.51 10.34
C TRP A 95 8.00 -2.52 9.33
N GLU A 96 7.69 -2.37 8.05
CA GLU A 96 8.70 -2.31 7.00
C GLU A 96 9.56 -1.05 7.09
N MET A 97 8.95 0.12 7.37
CA MET A 97 9.71 1.35 7.58
C MET A 97 10.68 1.22 8.78
N LEU A 98 10.25 0.59 9.87
CA LEU A 98 11.13 0.32 11.02
C LEU A 98 12.27 -0.63 10.65
N LEU A 99 12.00 -1.63 9.81
CA LEU A 99 13.01 -2.57 9.33
C LEU A 99 14.04 -1.88 8.41
N TYR A 100 13.60 -0.96 7.55
CA TYR A 100 14.50 -0.12 6.76
C TYR A 100 15.39 0.75 7.65
N MET A 101 14.80 1.42 8.66
CA MET A 101 15.56 2.21 9.64
C MET A 101 16.59 1.33 10.37
N TYR A 102 16.21 0.12 10.76
CA TYR A 102 17.14 -0.84 11.35
C TYR A 102 18.30 -1.17 10.41
N ILE A 103 18.03 -1.51 9.15
CA ILE A 103 19.07 -1.92 8.21
C ILE A 103 20.01 -0.77 7.88
N LEU A 104 19.48 0.44 7.65
CA LEU A 104 20.26 1.62 7.29
C LEU A 104 21.14 2.12 8.44
N TYR A 105 20.61 2.22 9.66
CA TYR A 105 21.34 2.84 10.78
C TYR A 105 22.03 1.85 11.71
N SER A 106 21.78 0.54 11.59
CA SER A 106 22.43 -0.47 12.45
C SER A 106 23.97 -0.44 12.48
N PRO A 107 24.70 -0.09 11.40
CA PRO A 107 26.17 0.03 11.47
C PRO A 107 26.66 1.14 12.40
N ASP A 108 25.90 2.23 12.52
CA ASP A 108 26.28 3.43 13.27
C ASP A 108 25.76 3.41 14.72
N TRP A 109 25.00 2.39 15.10
CA TRP A 109 24.40 2.32 16.42
C TRP A 109 25.40 1.91 17.50
N HIS A 110 25.55 2.80 18.48
CA HIS A 110 26.31 2.52 19.69
C HIS A 110 25.70 1.36 20.51
N TYR A 111 24.37 1.25 20.55
CA TYR A 111 23.64 0.21 21.29
C TYR A 111 23.08 -0.89 20.38
N ARG A 112 23.93 -1.86 20.02
CA ARG A 112 23.62 -2.90 19.02
C ARG A 112 22.46 -3.83 19.38
N SER A 113 22.19 -4.08 20.66
CA SER A 113 21.10 -4.98 21.11
C SER A 113 19.84 -4.24 21.59
N THR A 114 19.97 -3.04 22.13
CA THR A 114 18.83 -2.30 22.71
C THR A 114 17.93 -1.69 21.65
N MET A 115 18.52 -1.19 20.56
CA MET A 115 17.79 -0.49 19.50
C MET A 115 16.82 -1.40 18.71
N PRO A 116 17.18 -2.63 18.30
CA PRO A 116 16.22 -3.55 17.65
C PRO A 116 15.04 -3.89 18.56
N THR A 117 15.31 -4.10 19.85
CA THR A 117 14.28 -4.37 20.86
C THR A 117 13.31 -3.18 21.01
N PHE A 118 13.82 -1.95 21.02
CA PHE A 118 12.99 -0.75 21.05
C PHE A 118 12.11 -0.63 19.81
N LEU A 119 12.66 -0.83 18.60
CA LEU A 119 11.89 -0.80 17.36
C LEU A 119 10.78 -1.86 17.34
N PHE A 120 11.07 -3.07 17.85
CA PHE A 120 10.08 -4.13 17.96
C PHE A 120 8.91 -3.73 18.88
N PHE A 121 9.20 -3.19 20.07
CA PHE A 121 8.14 -2.72 20.97
C PHE A 121 7.36 -1.54 20.42
N TYR A 122 8.02 -0.62 19.71
CA TYR A 122 7.34 0.48 19.02
C TYR A 122 6.38 -0.05 17.94
N GLY A 123 6.82 -1.00 17.10
CA GLY A 123 5.97 -1.63 16.08
C GLY A 123 4.81 -2.42 16.68
N ALA A 124 5.05 -3.16 17.77
CA ALA A 124 4.01 -3.89 18.50
C ALA A 124 2.98 -2.94 19.14
N GLY A 125 3.44 -1.85 19.77
CA GLY A 125 2.57 -0.82 20.31
C GLY A 125 1.72 -0.15 19.24
N PHE A 126 2.31 0.20 18.10
CA PHE A 126 1.58 0.74 16.95
C PHE A 126 0.52 -0.25 16.44
N ALA A 127 0.87 -1.52 16.26
CA ALA A 127 -0.09 -2.54 15.79
C ALA A 127 -1.26 -2.73 16.75
N ILE A 128 -1.01 -2.73 18.06
CA ILE A 128 -2.07 -2.80 19.08
C ILE A 128 -2.97 -1.56 19.00
N VAL A 129 -2.37 -0.36 19.01
CA VAL A 129 -3.13 0.90 18.92
C VAL A 129 -3.93 0.98 17.63
N HIS A 130 -3.38 0.53 16.50
CA HIS A 130 -4.04 0.52 15.19
C HIS A 130 -5.17 -0.52 15.14
N ALA A 131 -4.99 -1.69 15.76
CA ALA A 131 -6.03 -2.73 15.82
C ALA A 131 -7.20 -2.37 16.75
N PHE A 132 -6.95 -1.67 17.86
CA PHE A 132 -7.99 -1.30 18.85
C PHE A 132 -8.55 0.13 18.67
N GLY A 133 -7.79 1.02 18.03
CA GLY A 133 -8.24 2.36 17.69
C GLY A 133 -9.33 2.29 16.64
N SER A 134 -10.57 2.60 17.01
CA SER A 134 -11.69 2.65 16.07
C SER A 134 -11.30 3.43 14.83
N PHE A 135 -11.29 2.74 13.69
CA PHE A 135 -10.68 3.17 12.44
C PHE A 135 -11.39 4.36 11.81
N LYS A 136 -11.12 5.55 12.35
CA LYS A 136 -11.38 6.84 11.72
C LYS A 136 -10.15 7.70 12.01
N ASN A 137 -9.25 7.79 11.03
CA ASN A 137 -8.21 8.83 10.92
C ASN A 137 -6.79 8.51 11.46
N GLY A 138 -6.31 7.26 11.42
CA GLY A 138 -4.96 6.94 11.91
C GLY A 138 -3.79 7.39 11.03
N PHE A 139 -3.88 7.23 9.71
CA PHE A 139 -2.76 7.52 8.80
C PHE A 139 -2.92 8.82 7.98
N GLN A 140 -4.06 9.51 8.14
CA GLN A 140 -4.42 10.68 7.32
C GLN A 140 -4.02 12.02 7.97
N GLY A 141 -3.92 12.10 9.30
CA GLY A 141 -3.56 13.34 10.00
C GLY A 141 -2.08 13.72 9.83
N THR A 142 -1.16 12.78 10.06
CA THR A 142 0.27 13.13 10.17
C THR A 142 0.93 13.54 8.85
N LEU A 143 0.46 13.03 7.70
CA LEU A 143 1.09 13.32 6.40
C LEU A 143 0.45 14.50 5.65
N CYS A 144 -0.88 14.69 5.77
CA CYS A 144 -1.56 15.83 5.16
C CYS A 144 -1.46 17.11 5.99
N ASP A 145 -1.39 17.04 7.32
CA ASP A 145 -1.26 18.24 8.17
C ASP A 145 0.17 18.81 8.18
N ALA A 146 1.17 18.00 7.77
CA ALA A 146 2.58 18.41 7.76
C ALA A 146 2.99 19.28 6.55
N LEU A 147 2.23 19.29 5.43
CA LEU A 147 2.60 20.02 4.22
C LEU A 147 1.40 20.72 3.54
N PRO A 148 0.97 21.89 4.04
CA PRO A 148 -0.06 22.73 3.40
C PRO A 148 0.31 23.21 1.98
N SER A 149 1.60 23.15 1.61
CA SER A 149 2.14 23.64 0.33
C SER A 149 2.01 22.67 -0.85
N LEU A 150 1.61 21.42 -0.63
CA LEU A 150 1.39 20.41 -1.67
C LEU A 150 -0.08 20.31 -2.12
N ARG A 151 -0.87 21.38 -1.98
CA ARG A 151 -2.25 21.44 -2.49
C ARG A 151 -2.25 21.90 -3.96
N PRO A 152 -2.24 21.01 -4.97
CA PRO A 152 -2.40 21.45 -6.35
C PRO A 152 -3.81 22.02 -6.58
N PRO A 153 -3.96 23.08 -7.39
CA PRO A 153 -5.23 23.80 -7.58
C PRO A 153 -6.32 23.00 -8.33
N ASP A 154 -6.02 21.80 -8.86
CA ASP A 154 -6.93 21.02 -9.72
C ASP A 154 -7.40 19.68 -9.13
N VAL A 155 -7.45 19.54 -7.79
CA VAL A 155 -8.15 18.41 -7.17
C VAL A 155 -9.64 18.72 -7.16
N GLN A 156 -10.32 18.45 -8.27
CA GLN A 156 -11.76 18.22 -8.23
C GLN A 156 -12.04 17.13 -7.20
N VAL A 157 -12.78 17.51 -6.15
CA VAL A 157 -13.39 16.64 -5.16
C VAL A 157 -14.39 15.74 -5.89
N LEU A 158 -13.90 14.65 -6.49
CA LEU A 158 -14.74 13.66 -7.15
C LEU A 158 -15.03 12.56 -6.11
N HIS A 159 -16.15 12.71 -5.42
CA HIS A 159 -16.75 11.86 -4.37
C HIS A 159 -16.15 11.95 -2.95
N PRO A 160 -16.96 12.24 -1.92
CA PRO A 160 -16.50 12.44 -0.52
C PRO A 160 -15.95 11.17 0.16
N HIS A 161 -16.04 10.01 -0.49
CA HIS A 161 -15.61 8.72 0.07
C HIS A 161 -14.45 8.05 -0.67
N LYS A 162 -13.96 8.63 -1.78
CA LYS A 162 -12.90 8.03 -2.60
C LYS A 162 -11.54 8.71 -2.37
N ARG A 163 -10.52 7.91 -2.04
CA ARG A 163 -9.13 8.37 -1.85
C ARG A 163 -8.34 8.22 -3.17
N CYS A 164 -7.49 9.20 -3.49
CA CYS A 164 -6.61 9.14 -4.68
C CYS A 164 -5.14 9.19 -4.23
N ILE A 165 -4.35 8.13 -4.44
CA ILE A 165 -2.91 8.18 -4.13
C ILE A 165 -2.10 8.95 -5.18
N SER A 166 -2.49 8.93 -6.46
CA SER A 166 -1.91 9.84 -7.46
C SER A 166 -2.57 9.60 -8.81
N LYS A 167 -3.19 10.63 -9.40
CA LYS A 167 -3.57 10.58 -10.82
C LYS A 167 -2.32 10.42 -11.72
N ALA A 168 -1.12 10.76 -11.23
CA ALA A 168 0.11 10.70 -12.02
C ALA A 168 0.68 9.27 -12.14
N ALA A 169 0.59 8.43 -11.10
CA ALA A 169 1.06 7.04 -11.18
C ALA A 169 0.23 6.22 -12.19
N CYS A 170 -1.09 6.42 -12.20
CA CYS A 170 -1.97 5.77 -13.18
C CYS A 170 -1.72 6.29 -14.62
N LYS A 171 -1.34 7.57 -14.78
CA LYS A 171 -1.02 8.18 -16.08
C LYS A 171 0.30 7.67 -16.68
N ILE A 172 1.31 7.42 -15.85
CA ILE A 172 2.62 6.92 -16.28
C ILE A 172 2.55 5.44 -16.69
N ILE A 173 1.75 4.63 -15.98
CA ILE A 173 1.67 3.18 -16.26
C ILE A 173 0.66 2.85 -17.38
N PHE A 174 -0.48 3.57 -17.46
CA PHE A 174 -1.60 3.16 -18.31
C PHE A 174 -2.00 4.13 -19.42
N GLY A 175 -1.29 5.25 -19.61
CA GLY A 175 -1.55 6.16 -20.73
C GLY A 175 -3.02 6.62 -20.82
N TYR A 176 -3.72 6.69 -19.69
CA TYR A 176 -5.17 6.92 -19.67
C TYR A 176 -5.45 8.41 -19.94
N HIS A 177 -5.92 8.70 -21.14
CA HIS A 177 -6.44 10.02 -21.51
C HIS A 177 -7.88 10.12 -21.01
N PRO A 178 -8.20 10.98 -20.02
CA PRO A 178 -9.53 11.06 -19.47
C PRO A 178 -10.33 12.01 -20.35
N HIS A 179 -10.72 11.60 -21.55
CA HIS A 179 -11.87 12.15 -22.28
C HIS A 179 -12.03 11.33 -23.55
N GLY A 180 -13.08 10.51 -23.59
CA GLY A 180 -13.60 9.98 -24.84
C GLY A 180 -14.02 11.14 -25.73
N LYS A 181 -13.16 11.52 -26.66
CA LYS A 181 -13.51 12.15 -27.93
C LYS A 181 -12.65 11.51 -29.00
N SER A 182 -13.27 10.72 -29.85
CA SER A 182 -12.74 10.38 -31.17
C SER A 182 -12.37 11.66 -31.91
N LEU A 183 -11.17 11.71 -32.51
CA LEU A 183 -10.81 12.37 -33.79
C LEU A 183 -9.28 12.20 -33.95
N LEU A 184 -8.80 11.33 -34.85
CA LEU A 184 -8.38 11.63 -36.23
C LEU A 184 -7.18 12.57 -36.37
N ALA A 185 -6.19 12.06 -37.11
CA ALA A 185 -5.26 12.73 -38.02
C ALA A 185 -3.89 13.22 -37.50
N PHE A 186 -2.87 12.60 -38.11
CA PHE A 186 -1.43 12.87 -38.20
C PHE A 186 -0.53 12.54 -37.01
#